data_AF-M1ERK0-F1
#
_entry.id   AF-M1ERK0-F1
#
_cell.length_a   1.000
_cell.length_b   1.000
_cell.length_c   1.000
_cell.angle_alpha   90.00
_cell.angle_beta   90.00
_cell.angle_gamma   90.00
#
_symmetry.space_group_name_H-M   'P 1'
#
loop_
_entity.id
_entity.type
_entity.pdbx_description
1 polymer ?
#
loop_
_entity_poly.entity_id
_entity_poly.type
_entity_poly.pdbx_seq_one_letter_code
_entity_poly.pdbx_strand_id
1 'polypeptide(L)' 'PSSGGSCGFVQDLSLDLHIGVIKPWLLLGSQDAAHDLDTLKKYKVTHILNVAYGVENAFLGDFIYKNISILD' A
#
# COMPACT_ATOMS: atom_id res chain seq x y z
N PRO A 1 20.96 -5.39 -36.60
CA PRO A 1 21.49 -4.99 -35.28
C PRO A 1 20.32 -4.66 -34.33
N SER A 2 20.34 -5.30 -33.17
CA SER A 2 19.23 -5.62 -32.26
C SER A 2 18.30 -4.47 -31.86
N SER A 3 16.98 -4.73 -31.94
CA SER A 3 15.92 -3.98 -31.28
C SER A 3 16.12 -4.03 -29.77
N GLY A 4 16.27 -2.87 -29.12
CA GLY A 4 16.25 -2.73 -27.68
C GLY A 4 14.88 -3.11 -27.13
N GLY A 5 14.77 -4.30 -26.53
CA GLY A 5 13.57 -4.75 -25.85
C GLY A 5 13.22 -3.78 -24.73
N SER A 6 12.15 -3.02 -24.94
CA SER A 6 11.45 -2.30 -23.88
C SER A 6 11.05 -3.33 -22.84
N CYS A 7 11.80 -3.34 -21.74
CA CYS A 7 11.50 -4.09 -20.54
C CYS A 7 10.08 -3.68 -20.11
N GLY A 8 9.12 -4.59 -20.27
CA GLY A 8 7.68 -4.35 -20.21
C GLY A 8 7.13 -4.00 -18.82
N PHE A 9 7.73 -3.04 -18.14
CA PHE A 9 7.13 -2.39 -16.98
C PHE A 9 6.17 -1.32 -17.49
N VAL A 10 4.90 -1.69 -17.62
CA VAL A 10 3.82 -0.72 -17.69
C VAL A 10 3.49 -0.37 -16.25
N GLN A 11 3.86 0.84 -15.83
CA GLN A 11 3.43 1.36 -14.54
C GLN A 11 1.92 1.53 -14.60
N ASP A 12 1.19 0.66 -13.89
CA ASP A 12 -0.24 0.88 -13.71
C ASP A 12 -0.40 2.09 -12.79
N LEU A 13 -0.99 3.15 -13.34
CA LEU A 13 -1.32 4.38 -12.61
C LEU A 13 -2.77 4.36 -12.12
N SER A 14 -3.47 3.25 -12.34
CA SER A 14 -4.79 3.03 -11.77
C SER A 14 -4.65 2.87 -10.26
N LEU A 15 -5.29 3.74 -9.49
CA LEU A 15 -5.31 3.63 -8.03
C LEU A 15 -6.00 2.32 -7.64
N ASP A 16 -5.23 1.33 -7.20
CA ASP A 16 -5.76 0.07 -6.69
C ASP A 16 -6.20 0.25 -5.23
N LEU A 17 -7.34 0.91 -5.04
CA LEU A 17 -8.02 1.11 -3.75
C LEU A 17 -8.70 -0.15 -3.22
N HIS A 18 -8.35 -1.32 -3.75
CA HIS A 18 -8.88 -2.59 -3.27
C HIS A 18 -8.28 -2.93 -1.90
N ILE A 19 -9.18 -3.16 -0.94
CA ILE A 19 -8.85 -3.73 0.36
C ILE A 19 -9.31 -5.19 0.39
N GLY A 20 -8.36 -6.10 0.57
CA GLY A 20 -8.63 -7.49 0.87
C GLY A 20 -8.88 -7.69 2.36
N VAL A 21 -10.10 -8.08 2.73
CA VAL A 21 -10.44 -8.45 4.11
C VAL A 21 -10.07 -9.91 4.34
N ILE A 22 -8.96 -10.17 5.02
CA ILE A 22 -8.50 -11.54 5.33
C ILE A 22 -9.17 -12.03 6.62
N LYS A 23 -9.28 -11.15 7.61
CA LYS A 23 -10.00 -11.36 8.88
C LYS A 23 -10.69 -10.07 9.28
N PRO A 24 -11.67 -10.10 10.20
CA PRO A 24 -12.33 -8.88 10.68
C PRO A 24 -11.40 -7.79 11.22
N TRP A 25 -10.19 -8.15 11.63
CA TRP A 25 -9.15 -7.25 12.16
C TRP A 25 -7.89 -7.19 11.29
N LEU A 26 -7.86 -7.90 10.15
CA LEU A 26 -6.71 -7.97 9.26
C LEU A 26 -7.11 -7.64 7.83
N LEU A 27 -6.62 -6.51 7.37
CA LEU A 27 -6.84 -5.97 6.04
C LEU A 27 -5.50 -5.99 5.30
N LEU A 28 -5.56 -6.27 4.00
CA LEU A 28 -4.41 -6.20 3.11
C LEU A 28 -4.76 -5.23 1.98
N GLY A 29 -3.86 -4.29 1.71
CA GLY A 29 -4.06 -3.26 0.68
C GLY A 29 -2.73 -2.77 0.13
N SER A 30 -2.82 -2.02 -0.96
CA SER A 30 -1.70 -1.33 -1.61
C SER A 30 -1.25 -0.09 -0.82
N GLN A 31 -0.17 0.55 -1.27
CA GLN A 31 0.22 1.87 -0.77
C GLN A 31 -0.91 2.89 -0.96
N ASP A 32 -1.59 2.88 -2.10
CA ASP A 32 -2.69 3.81 -2.40
C ASP A 32 -3.81 3.67 -1.38
N ALA A 33 -4.18 2.44 -1.02
CA ALA A 33 -5.19 2.19 -0.01
C ALA A 33 -4.74 2.58 1.40
N ALA A 34 -3.44 2.48 1.70
CA ALA A 34 -2.84 2.96 2.95
C ALA A 34 -2.67 4.49 3.00
N HIS A 35 -2.73 5.17 1.85
CA HIS A 35 -2.70 6.63 1.72
C HIS A 35 -4.09 7.25 1.55
N ASP A 36 -5.14 6.44 1.53
CA ASP A 36 -6.52 6.91 1.45
C ASP A 36 -7.20 6.93 2.83
N LEU A 37 -7.32 8.13 3.41
CA LEU A 37 -7.85 8.33 4.76
C LEU A 37 -9.31 7.86 4.88
N ASP A 38 -10.12 8.09 3.85
CA ASP A 38 -11.53 7.73 3.84
C ASP A 38 -11.73 6.21 3.87
N THR A 39 -10.93 5.46 3.11
CA THR A 39 -10.88 4.01 3.15
C THR A 39 -10.45 3.50 4.52
N LEU A 40 -9.35 4.03 5.08
CA LEU A 40 -8.87 3.64 6.41
C LEU A 40 -9.93 3.89 7.50
N LYS A 41 -10.61 5.04 7.46
CA LYS A 41 -11.70 5.38 8.40
C LYS A 41 -12.93 4.52 8.20
N LYS A 42 -13.33 4.24 6.95
CA LYS A 42 -14.44 3.34 6.61
C LYS A 42 -14.25 1.95 7.22
N TYR A 43 -13.02 1.43 7.17
CA TYR A 43 -12.67 0.15 7.77
C TYR A 43 -12.26 0.24 9.26
N LYS A 44 -12.31 1.44 9.86
CA LYS A 44 -11.95 1.70 11.26
C LYS A 44 -10.54 1.21 11.62
N VAL A 45 -9.60 1.41 10.71
CA VAL A 45 -8.20 1.07 10.92
C VAL A 45 -7.65 1.91 12.07
N THR A 46 -6.84 1.30 12.92
CA THR A 46 -6.13 1.97 14.03
C THR A 46 -4.63 1.76 13.98
N HIS A 47 -4.20 0.68 13.31
CA HIS A 47 -2.81 0.27 13.18
C HIS A 47 -2.51 -0.03 11.72
N ILE A 48 -1.35 0.44 11.25
CA ILE A 48 -0.87 0.18 9.90
C ILE A 48 0.51 -0.46 10.00
N LEU A 49 0.65 -1.62 9.36
CA LEU A 49 1.92 -2.31 9.20
C LEU A 49 2.44 -2.04 7.79
N ASN A 50 3.43 -1.15 7.66
CA ASN A 50 4.08 -0.89 6.39
C ASN A 50 5.27 -1.84 6.24
N VAL A 51 5.18 -2.75 5.27
CA VAL A 51 6.22 -3.73 4.97
C VAL A 51 7.09 -3.37 3.76
N ALA A 52 6.74 -2.30 3.06
CA ALA A 52 7.38 -1.94 1.80
C ALA A 52 8.67 -1.15 2.04
N TYR A 53 9.68 -1.43 1.22
CA TYR A 53 10.90 -0.63 1.20
C TYR A 53 10.67 0.68 0.43
N GLY A 54 11.05 1.82 1.03
CA GLY A 54 10.99 3.13 0.37
C GLY A 54 9.59 3.78 0.32
N VAL A 55 8.59 3.19 0.98
CA VAL A 55 7.23 3.75 1.06
C VAL A 55 7.05 4.49 2.38
N GLU A 56 6.68 5.76 2.31
CA GLU A 56 6.43 6.59 3.50
C GLU A 56 4.98 6.45 4.01
N ASN A 57 4.79 6.73 5.29
CA ASN A 57 3.47 6.69 5.94
C ASN A 57 2.77 8.05 5.80
N ALA A 58 1.50 8.06 5.34
CA ALA A 58 0.79 9.31 5.05
C ALA A 58 0.25 10.05 6.28
N PHE A 59 -0.21 9.34 7.31
CA PHE A 59 -1.01 9.91 8.41
C PHE A 59 -0.42 9.62 9.79
N LEU A 60 0.81 10.08 10.04
CA LEU A 60 1.59 9.75 11.25
C LEU A 60 0.92 10.11 12.59
N GLY A 61 -0.05 11.03 12.60
CA GLY A 61 -0.77 11.45 13.81
C GLY A 61 -2.09 10.71 14.06
N ASP A 62 -2.65 10.04 13.05
CA ASP A 62 -3.99 9.44 13.12
C ASP A 62 -3.95 7.92 13.36
N PHE A 63 -2.81 7.27 13.10
CA PHE A 63 -2.66 5.81 13.20
C PHE A 63 -1.36 5.41 13.88
N ILE A 64 -1.35 4.21 14.46
CA ILE A 64 -0.16 3.60 15.04
C ILE A 64 0.55 2.80 13.96
N TYR A 65 1.78 3.19 13.63
CA TYR A 65 2.56 2.52 12.59
C TYR A 65 3.58 1.54 13.15
N LYS A 66 3.76 0.44 12.42
CA LYS A 66 4.94 -0.40 12.51
C LYS A 66 5.54 -0.53 11.12
N ASN A 67 6.82 -0.22 10.98
CA ASN A 67 7.54 -0.34 9.71
C ASN A 67 8.46 -1.56 9.76
N ILE A 68 8.38 -2.42 8.76
CA ILE A 68 9.28 -3.56 8.56
C ILE A 68 9.71 -3.56 7.10
N SER A 69 10.83 -2.93 6.79
CA SER A 69 11.26 -2.79 5.39
C SER A 69 11.74 -4.13 4.82
N ILE A 70 10.96 -4.69 3.89
CA ILE A 70 11.27 -5.92 3.16
C ILE A 70 11.38 -5.56 1.67
N LEU A 71 12.42 -6.09 1.01
CA LEU A 71 12.54 -6.05 -0.44
C LEU A 71 11.79 -7.25 -1.02
N ASP A 72 10.97 -7.02 -2.04
CA ASP A 72 10.25 -8.06 -2.80
C ASP A 72 11.25 -9.00 -3.52
#